data_AF-A0A3M4Q2T2-F1
#
_entry.id   AF-A0A3M4Q2T2-F1
#
_cell.length_a   1.000
_cell.length_b   1.000
_cell.length_c   1.000
_cell.angle_alpha   90.00
_cell.angle_beta   90.00
_cell.angle_gamma   90.00
#
_symmetry.space_group_name_H-M   'P 1'
#
loop_
_entity.id
_entity.type
_entity.pdbx_description
1 polymer ?
#
loop_
_entity_poly.entity_id
_entity_poly.type
_entity_poly.pdbx_seq_one_letter_code
_entity_poly.pdbx_strand_id
1 'polypeptide(L)'
;HTATGEFEKDKDLRGIFLHNGQPMQVGQKLVQKDLAKTLKEISAKGTDGFYKGWVAKALVDSSQAGKGIITQADLDKYKTRELAPIECDYRGYHVVSAPPPSSGGVVICQIMNILEGYPMADLGYHSAQGLHYQIEAMRHAYVDRNSYLGDPDFVKNPIAHLLDKDYAAKLRAAIDPQKAGDSQAIKPGVSPHEGNNTTHYSIVDKWG
;
A
#
# COMPACT_ATOMS: atom_id res chain seq x y z
N HIS A 1 10.15 -13.51 -12.15
CA HIS A 1 8.89 -13.68 -12.89
C HIS A 1 8.75 -12.54 -13.89
N THR A 2 8.51 -12.83 -15.18
CA THR A 2 8.18 -11.82 -16.19
C THR A 2 6.69 -11.96 -16.56
N ALA A 3 6.04 -10.85 -16.91
CA ALA A 3 4.63 -10.84 -17.34
C ALA A 3 4.45 -11.24 -18.82
N THR A 4 5.46 -11.84 -19.45
CA THR A 4 5.49 -12.15 -20.90
C THR A 4 4.26 -12.94 -21.35
N GLY A 5 3.91 -14.01 -20.62
CA GLY A 5 2.76 -14.85 -20.97
C GLY A 5 1.41 -14.14 -20.79
N GLU A 6 1.34 -13.06 -20.01
CA GLU A 6 0.15 -12.21 -19.92
C GLU A 6 0.08 -11.26 -21.13
N PHE A 7 1.21 -10.62 -21.46
CA PHE A 7 1.31 -9.73 -22.62
C PHE A 7 1.04 -10.47 -23.93
N GLU A 8 1.41 -11.75 -24.05
CA GLU A 8 1.10 -12.55 -25.22
C GLU A 8 -0.40 -12.74 -25.42
N LYS A 9 -1.23 -12.76 -24.37
CA LYS A 9 -2.67 -13.03 -24.49
C LYS A 9 -3.48 -11.80 -24.92
N ASP A 10 -2.95 -10.60 -24.66
CA ASP A 10 -3.61 -9.33 -24.98
C ASP A 10 -2.94 -8.67 -26.19
N LYS A 11 -3.71 -8.40 -27.24
CA LYS A 11 -3.19 -7.84 -28.50
C LYS A 11 -2.51 -6.48 -28.30
N ASP A 12 -3.06 -5.64 -27.44
CA ASP A 12 -2.59 -4.28 -27.24
C ASP A 12 -1.32 -4.29 -26.39
N LEU A 13 -1.28 -5.10 -25.32
CA LEU A 13 -0.07 -5.31 -24.53
C LEU A 13 1.06 -5.95 -25.35
N ARG A 14 0.74 -6.94 -26.20
CA ARG A 14 1.70 -7.59 -27.10
C ARG A 14 2.38 -6.59 -28.02
N GLY A 15 1.61 -5.66 -28.60
CA GLY A 15 2.10 -4.64 -29.52
C GLY A 15 3.01 -3.60 -28.88
N ILE A 16 2.95 -3.46 -27.55
CA ILE A 16 3.72 -2.46 -26.79
C ILE A 16 4.95 -3.10 -26.12
N PHE A 17 4.77 -4.23 -25.44
CA PHE A 17 5.76 -4.78 -24.51
C PHE A 17 6.53 -5.99 -25.04
N LEU A 18 6.16 -6.53 -26.22
CA LEU A 18 6.92 -7.59 -26.88
C LEU A 18 7.56 -7.08 -28.17
N HIS A 19 8.78 -7.52 -28.41
CA HIS A 19 9.51 -7.30 -29.65
C HIS A 19 9.51 -8.60 -30.46
N ASN A 20 8.79 -8.64 -31.58
CA ASN A 20 8.61 -9.84 -32.43
C ASN A 20 8.09 -11.06 -31.64
N GLY A 21 7.16 -10.84 -30.71
CA GLY A 21 6.61 -11.89 -29.86
C GLY A 21 7.55 -12.37 -28.75
N GLN A 22 8.69 -11.72 -28.56
CA GLN A 22 9.63 -12.01 -27.47
C GLN A 22 9.65 -10.86 -26.45
N PRO A 23 9.94 -11.12 -25.17
CA PRO A 23 10.11 -10.06 -24.19
C PRO A 23 11.27 -9.13 -24.56
N MET A 24 11.07 -7.83 -24.31
CA MET A 24 12.10 -6.83 -24.54
C MET A 24 13.38 -7.12 -23.74
N GLN A 25 14.52 -6.86 -24.36
CA GLN A 25 15.85 -7.05 -23.76
C GLN A 25 16.40 -5.73 -23.21
N VAL A 26 17.28 -5.83 -22.21
CA VAL A 26 18.01 -4.67 -21.67
C VAL A 26 18.70 -3.91 -22.80
N GLY A 27 18.56 -2.58 -22.79
CA GLY A 27 19.11 -1.70 -23.84
C GLY A 27 18.19 -1.47 -25.04
N GLN A 28 17.10 -2.24 -25.19
CA GLN A 28 16.10 -1.96 -26.21
C GLN A 28 15.24 -0.73 -25.87
N LYS A 29 14.82 -0.01 -26.90
CA LYS A 29 14.00 1.20 -26.76
C LYS A 29 12.51 0.84 -26.71
N LEU A 30 11.87 1.04 -25.56
CA LEU A 30 10.42 0.96 -25.40
C LEU A 30 9.76 2.28 -25.84
N VAL A 31 8.87 2.23 -26.83
CA VAL A 31 8.15 3.40 -27.35
C VAL A 31 6.64 3.20 -27.20
N GLN A 32 6.02 3.99 -26.33
CA GLN A 32 4.59 3.90 -25.99
C GLN A 32 3.83 5.08 -26.60
N LYS A 33 3.52 5.01 -27.91
CA LYS A 33 2.91 6.14 -28.64
C LYS A 33 1.51 6.48 -28.13
N ASP A 34 0.71 5.48 -27.78
CA ASP A 34 -0.65 5.69 -27.28
C ASP A 34 -0.63 6.28 -25.87
N LEU A 35 0.26 5.80 -24.99
CA LEU A 35 0.50 6.44 -23.70
C LEU A 35 0.95 7.90 -23.86
N ALA A 36 1.84 8.18 -24.82
CA ALA A 36 2.25 9.55 -25.11
C ALA A 36 1.08 10.44 -25.59
N LYS A 37 0.13 9.88 -26.36
CA LYS A 37 -1.10 10.58 -26.76
C LYS A 37 -1.98 10.88 -25.55
N THR A 38 -2.16 9.91 -24.64
CA THR A 38 -2.90 10.10 -23.38
C THR A 38 -2.24 11.18 -22.50
N LEU A 39 -0.92 11.13 -22.31
CA LEU A 39 -0.19 12.14 -21.54
C LEU A 39 -0.29 13.55 -22.15
N LYS A 40 -0.31 13.66 -23.48
CA LYS A 40 -0.56 14.94 -24.17
C LYS A 40 -1.99 15.45 -23.93
N GLU A 41 -2.99 14.57 -23.91
CA GLU A 41 -4.36 14.94 -23.60
C GLU A 41 -4.48 15.49 -22.17
N ILE A 42 -3.88 14.80 -21.20
CA ILE A 42 -3.82 15.23 -19.79
C ILE A 42 -3.08 16.56 -19.68
N SER A 43 -1.95 16.72 -20.36
CA SER A 43 -1.21 17.99 -20.38
C SER A 43 -2.02 19.15 -20.94
N ALA A 44 -2.87 18.91 -21.95
CA ALA A 44 -3.64 19.95 -22.61
C ALA A 44 -4.95 20.30 -21.88
N LYS A 45 -5.55 19.33 -21.17
CA LYS A 45 -6.89 19.47 -20.57
C LYS A 45 -6.93 19.25 -19.06
N GLY A 46 -5.77 19.06 -18.42
CA GLY A 46 -5.69 18.71 -17.01
C GLY A 46 -6.37 17.37 -16.71
N THR A 47 -7.04 17.29 -15.56
CA THR A 47 -7.75 16.08 -15.11
C THR A 47 -8.84 15.63 -16.08
N ASP A 48 -9.51 16.57 -16.76
CA ASP A 48 -10.53 16.26 -17.76
C ASP A 48 -9.96 15.50 -18.97
N GLY A 49 -8.65 15.61 -19.23
CA GLY A 49 -7.97 14.82 -20.24
C GLY A 49 -7.91 13.31 -19.91
N PHE A 50 -8.13 12.92 -18.65
CA PHE A 50 -8.21 11.52 -18.22
C PHE A 50 -9.65 11.09 -17.92
N TYR A 51 -10.36 11.86 -17.09
CA TYR A 51 -11.70 11.47 -16.58
C TYR A 51 -12.84 11.75 -17.57
N LYS A 52 -12.58 12.50 -18.65
CA LYS A 52 -13.56 12.79 -19.70
C LYS A 52 -12.98 12.55 -21.09
N GLY A 53 -13.81 12.78 -22.12
CA GLY A 53 -13.38 12.73 -23.51
C GLY A 53 -12.97 11.33 -23.98
N TRP A 54 -12.01 11.26 -24.89
CA TRP A 54 -11.66 10.00 -25.57
C TRP A 54 -10.92 9.01 -24.66
N VAL A 55 -10.16 9.49 -23.66
CA VAL A 55 -9.45 8.62 -22.70
C VAL A 55 -10.44 7.92 -21.78
N ALA A 56 -11.37 8.67 -21.20
CA ALA A 56 -12.45 8.11 -20.37
C ALA A 56 -13.32 7.13 -21.15
N LYS A 57 -13.69 7.49 -22.38
CA LYS A 57 -14.41 6.58 -23.27
C LYS A 57 -13.64 5.28 -23.53
N ALA A 58 -12.33 5.37 -23.80
CA ALA A 58 -11.50 4.18 -24.02
C ALA A 58 -11.43 3.29 -22.77
N LEU A 59 -11.36 3.87 -21.56
CA LEU A 59 -11.42 3.13 -20.31
C LEU A 59 -12.76 2.39 -20.12
N VAL A 60 -13.88 3.08 -20.36
CA VAL A 60 -15.22 2.49 -20.24
C VAL A 60 -15.43 1.38 -21.28
N ASP A 61 -15.05 1.62 -22.54
CA ASP A 61 -15.15 0.63 -23.60
C ASP A 61 -14.29 -0.61 -23.29
N SER A 62 -13.06 -0.41 -22.79
CA SER A 62 -12.17 -1.49 -22.35
C SER A 62 -12.73 -2.27 -21.16
N SER A 63 -13.28 -1.57 -20.16
CA SER A 63 -13.93 -2.21 -19.01
C SER A 63 -15.09 -3.09 -19.48
N GLN A 64 -15.98 -2.57 -20.33
CA GLN A 64 -17.12 -3.33 -20.86
C GLN A 64 -16.67 -4.54 -21.69
N ALA A 65 -15.68 -4.39 -22.56
CA ALA A 65 -15.12 -5.50 -23.33
C ALA A 65 -14.51 -6.60 -22.44
N GLY A 66 -13.90 -6.20 -21.33
CA GLY A 66 -13.37 -7.08 -20.28
C GLY A 66 -14.41 -7.58 -19.27
N LYS A 67 -15.70 -7.27 -19.45
CA LYS A 67 -16.79 -7.56 -18.49
C LYS A 67 -16.58 -6.93 -17.10
N GLY A 68 -15.84 -5.83 -17.04
CA GLY A 68 -15.67 -4.99 -15.86
C GLY A 68 -16.88 -4.09 -15.60
N ILE A 69 -16.76 -3.28 -14.55
CA ILE A 69 -17.87 -2.49 -13.99
C ILE A 69 -17.67 -0.97 -14.08
N ILE A 70 -16.56 -0.51 -14.66
CA ILE A 70 -16.25 0.93 -14.69
C ILE A 70 -17.12 1.61 -15.74
N THR A 71 -17.86 2.63 -15.30
CA THR A 71 -18.72 3.47 -16.14
C THR A 71 -18.22 4.91 -16.21
N GLN A 72 -18.72 5.69 -17.19
CA GLN A 72 -18.43 7.12 -17.24
C GLN A 72 -18.93 7.84 -15.96
N ALA A 73 -20.06 7.39 -15.40
CA ALA A 73 -20.58 7.96 -14.16
C ALA A 73 -19.65 7.73 -12.96
N ASP A 74 -18.89 6.64 -12.93
CA ASP A 74 -17.89 6.40 -11.89
C ASP A 74 -16.69 7.34 -12.04
N LEU A 75 -16.23 7.56 -13.28
CA LEU A 75 -15.16 8.49 -13.60
C LEU A 75 -15.55 9.94 -13.27
N ASP A 76 -16.78 10.34 -13.60
CA ASP A 76 -17.30 11.70 -13.34
C ASP A 76 -17.48 11.98 -11.83
N LYS A 77 -17.76 10.93 -11.04
CA LYS A 77 -17.96 11.04 -9.58
C LYS A 77 -16.67 10.91 -8.79
N TYR A 78 -15.59 10.38 -9.38
CA TYR A 78 -14.34 10.16 -8.69
C TYR A 78 -13.74 11.48 -8.20
N LYS A 79 -13.29 11.50 -6.94
CA LYS A 79 -12.60 12.63 -6.33
C LYS A 79 -11.48 12.15 -5.43
N THR A 80 -10.36 12.87 -5.44
CA THR A 80 -9.30 12.69 -4.44
C THR A 80 -9.76 13.27 -3.10
N ARG A 81 -9.24 12.69 -2.01
CA ARG A 81 -9.50 13.13 -0.64
C ARG A 81 -8.18 13.58 -0.03
N GLU A 82 -8.24 14.67 0.72
CA GLU A 82 -7.17 15.07 1.63
C GLU A 82 -7.59 14.64 3.03
N LEU A 83 -6.74 13.85 3.69
CA LEU A 83 -7.02 13.25 4.99
C LEU A 83 -5.88 13.58 5.94
N ALA A 84 -6.22 13.89 7.20
CA ALA A 84 -5.23 14.13 8.23
C ALA A 84 -4.34 12.88 8.39
N PRO A 85 -3.01 13.06 8.51
CA PRO A 85 -2.09 11.94 8.60
C PRO A 85 -2.27 11.15 9.90
N ILE A 86 -1.68 9.96 9.93
CA ILE A 86 -1.44 9.24 11.17
C ILE A 86 -0.11 9.71 11.73
N GLU A 87 -0.13 10.06 13.01
CA GLU A 87 1.02 10.58 13.72
C GLU A 87 1.27 9.78 15.00
N CYS A 88 2.54 9.57 15.33
CA CYS A 88 2.97 8.99 16.59
C CYS A 88 4.39 9.43 16.95
N ASP A 89 4.72 9.37 18.24
CA ASP A 89 6.07 9.64 18.71
C ASP A 89 6.77 8.33 19.09
N TYR A 90 8.02 8.19 18.65
CA TYR A 90 8.87 7.05 18.97
C TYR A 90 10.25 7.54 19.39
N ARG A 91 10.56 7.42 20.69
CA ARG A 91 11.90 7.72 21.25
C ARG A 91 12.44 9.10 20.87
N GLY A 92 11.59 10.13 20.94
CA GLY A 92 11.93 11.52 20.63
C GLY A 92 11.82 11.92 19.16
N TYR A 93 11.44 10.99 18.28
CA TYR A 93 11.11 11.28 16.89
C TYR A 93 9.61 11.36 16.71
N HIS A 94 9.16 12.35 15.95
CA HIS A 94 7.78 12.46 15.50
C HIS A 94 7.63 11.82 14.12
N VAL A 95 6.73 10.85 13.99
CA VAL A 95 6.53 10.05 12.79
C VAL A 95 5.18 10.39 12.19
N VAL A 96 5.18 10.78 10.91
CA VAL A 96 3.98 11.12 10.13
C VAL A 96 3.83 10.11 9.00
N SER A 97 2.64 9.56 8.82
CA SER A 97 2.36 8.52 7.82
C SER A 97 0.93 8.57 7.28
N ALA A 98 0.65 7.73 6.28
CA ALA A 98 -0.62 7.71 5.57
C ALA A 98 -1.78 7.19 6.45
N PRO A 99 -2.95 7.83 6.42
CA PRO A 99 -4.15 7.38 7.12
C PRO A 99 -4.96 6.32 6.34
N PRO A 100 -5.96 5.67 6.98
CA PRO A 100 -6.99 4.92 6.27
C PRO A 100 -7.54 5.74 5.08
N PRO A 101 -7.74 5.13 3.90
CA PRO A 101 -7.84 3.69 3.62
C PRO A 101 -6.51 2.91 3.59
N SER A 102 -5.35 3.58 3.71
CA SER A 102 -4.10 2.88 3.95
C SER A 102 -4.04 2.36 5.39
N SER A 103 -3.62 1.11 5.56
CA SER A 103 -3.33 0.56 6.89
C SER A 103 -1.92 0.88 7.38
N GLY A 104 -1.02 1.31 6.49
CA GLY A 104 0.42 1.37 6.76
C GLY A 104 0.79 2.26 7.94
N GLY A 105 0.27 3.49 7.98
CA GLY A 105 0.61 4.44 9.06
C GLY A 105 0.17 3.95 10.43
N VAL A 106 -1.06 3.43 10.53
CA VAL A 106 -1.60 2.89 11.79
C VAL A 106 -0.75 1.72 12.29
N VAL A 107 -0.43 0.77 11.41
CA VAL A 107 0.34 -0.44 11.77
C VAL A 107 1.76 -0.09 12.19
N ILE A 108 2.43 0.80 11.45
CA ILE A 108 3.79 1.25 11.81
C ILE A 108 3.78 1.92 13.19
N CYS A 109 2.86 2.86 13.43
CA CYS A 109 2.76 3.55 14.71
C CYS A 109 2.42 2.62 15.87
N GLN A 110 1.53 1.65 15.67
CA GLN A 110 1.23 0.63 16.67
C GLN A 110 2.45 -0.22 17.01
N ILE A 111 3.18 -0.70 15.99
CA ILE A 111 4.43 -1.47 16.18
C ILE A 111 5.45 -0.63 16.95
N MET A 112 5.62 0.65 16.59
CA MET A 112 6.53 1.56 17.29
C MET A 112 6.13 1.73 18.77
N ASN A 113 4.85 1.93 19.07
CA ASN A 113 4.36 2.03 20.45
C ASN A 113 4.60 0.74 21.26
N ILE A 114 4.47 -0.43 20.63
CA ILE A 114 4.82 -1.72 21.27
C ILE A 114 6.34 -1.77 21.52
N LEU A 115 7.15 -1.48 20.50
CA LEU A 115 8.61 -1.58 20.58
C LEU A 115 9.27 -0.53 21.47
N GLU A 116 8.59 0.59 21.74
CA GLU A 116 9.09 1.67 22.61
C GLU A 116 9.43 1.14 24.01
N GLY A 117 8.72 0.10 24.44
CA GLY A 117 8.88 -0.57 25.73
C GLY A 117 10.10 -1.45 25.92
N TYR A 118 10.84 -1.78 24.85
CA TYR A 118 11.99 -2.68 24.90
C TYR A 118 13.30 -1.92 24.68
N PRO A 119 14.44 -2.37 25.20
CA PRO A 119 15.73 -1.70 25.00
C PRO A 119 16.34 -2.04 23.63
N MET A 120 15.65 -1.68 22.54
CA MET A 120 16.00 -2.11 21.18
C MET A 120 17.42 -1.71 20.74
N ALA A 121 17.91 -0.56 21.20
CA ALA A 121 19.28 -0.13 20.92
C ALA A 121 20.32 -1.02 21.62
N ASP A 122 20.10 -1.35 22.89
CA ASP A 122 21.01 -2.18 23.69
C ASP A 122 21.02 -3.64 23.23
N LEU A 123 19.87 -4.14 22.74
CA LEU A 123 19.77 -5.47 22.15
C LEU A 123 20.60 -5.61 20.86
N GLY A 124 20.82 -4.51 20.14
CA GLY A 124 21.58 -4.49 18.89
C GLY A 124 20.79 -4.97 17.67
N TYR A 125 21.15 -4.42 16.51
CA TYR A 125 20.56 -4.75 15.22
C TYR A 125 20.74 -6.25 14.90
N HIS A 126 19.66 -6.90 14.45
CA HIS A 126 19.62 -8.33 14.12
C HIS A 126 19.95 -9.31 15.26
N SER A 127 19.93 -8.88 16.52
CA SER A 127 19.96 -9.83 17.63
C SER A 127 18.71 -10.71 17.65
N ALA A 128 18.85 -11.94 18.12
CA ALA A 128 17.72 -12.87 18.22
C ALA A 128 16.57 -12.28 19.06
N GLN A 129 16.88 -11.63 20.18
CA GLN A 129 15.88 -11.02 21.05
C GLN A 129 15.24 -9.77 20.42
N GLY A 130 16.01 -8.93 19.72
CA GLY A 130 15.47 -7.77 19.01
C GLY A 130 14.53 -8.17 17.87
N LEU A 131 14.93 -9.17 17.08
CA LEU A 131 14.07 -9.74 16.03
C LEU A 131 12.83 -10.40 16.62
N HIS A 132 12.95 -11.11 17.74
CA HIS A 132 11.81 -11.69 18.45
C HIS A 132 10.76 -10.62 18.78
N TYR A 133 11.16 -9.55 19.48
CA TYR A 133 10.20 -8.47 19.81
C TYR A 133 9.61 -7.79 18.57
N GLN A 134 10.40 -7.60 17.50
CA GLN A 134 9.89 -7.05 16.25
C GLN A 134 8.84 -7.95 15.61
N ILE A 135 9.11 -9.26 15.53
CA ILE A 135 8.19 -10.25 14.96
C ILE A 135 6.89 -10.31 15.79
N GLU A 136 6.98 -10.36 17.11
CA GLU A 136 5.81 -10.42 17.99
C GLU A 136 4.98 -9.12 17.91
N ALA A 137 5.63 -7.95 17.89
CA ALA A 137 4.95 -6.66 17.71
C ALA A 137 4.22 -6.60 16.35
N MET A 138 4.87 -7.03 15.27
CA MET A 138 4.25 -7.14 13.95
C MET A 138 3.06 -8.10 13.99
N ARG A 139 3.20 -9.28 14.62
CA ARG A 139 2.11 -10.25 14.72
C ARG A 139 0.85 -9.63 15.32
N HIS A 140 0.97 -8.92 16.45
CA HIS A 140 -0.16 -8.25 17.08
C HIS A 140 -0.74 -7.13 16.20
N ALA A 141 0.10 -6.26 15.64
CA ALA A 141 -0.39 -5.16 14.81
C ALA A 141 -1.09 -5.64 13.51
N TYR A 142 -0.62 -6.74 12.90
CA TYR A 142 -1.27 -7.32 11.74
C TYR A 142 -2.59 -8.02 12.09
N VAL A 143 -2.74 -8.55 13.30
CA VAL A 143 -4.03 -9.07 13.78
C VAL A 143 -5.04 -7.93 13.89
N ASP A 144 -4.65 -6.78 14.45
CA ASP A 144 -5.54 -5.62 14.57
C ASP A 144 -5.86 -4.99 13.21
N ARG A 145 -4.85 -4.85 12.34
CA ARG A 145 -5.02 -4.43 10.95
C ARG A 145 -6.14 -5.23 10.26
N ASN A 146 -6.04 -6.55 10.32
CA ASN A 146 -6.96 -7.45 9.65
C ASN A 146 -8.30 -7.60 10.39
N SER A 147 -8.46 -6.96 11.55
CA SER A 147 -9.70 -6.98 12.34
C SER A 147 -10.50 -5.70 12.21
N TYR A 148 -9.83 -4.56 12.10
CA TYR A 148 -10.46 -3.27 12.35
C TYR A 148 -10.33 -2.26 11.20
N LEU A 149 -9.32 -2.39 10.33
CA LEU A 149 -9.02 -1.34 9.37
C LEU A 149 -9.74 -1.52 8.03
N GLY A 150 -10.30 -0.43 7.52
CA GLY A 150 -10.94 -0.34 6.20
C GLY A 150 -11.12 1.10 5.74
N ASP A 151 -11.85 1.31 4.64
CA ASP A 151 -12.11 2.67 4.13
C ASP A 151 -12.95 3.47 5.16
N PRO A 152 -12.46 4.63 5.62
CA PRO A 152 -13.14 5.43 6.65
C PRO A 152 -14.53 5.93 6.26
N ASP A 153 -14.88 5.97 4.97
CA ASP A 153 -16.24 6.34 4.52
C ASP A 153 -17.24 5.20 4.73
N PHE A 154 -16.77 3.97 4.99
CA PHE A 154 -17.60 2.76 5.10
C PHE A 154 -17.53 2.08 6.47
N VAL A 155 -16.41 2.23 7.19
CA VAL A 155 -16.21 1.61 8.50
C VAL A 155 -15.60 2.57 9.51
N LYS A 156 -15.95 2.39 10.79
CA LYS A 156 -15.38 3.16 11.90
C LYS A 156 -14.07 2.52 12.37
N ASN A 157 -12.95 3.06 11.91
CA ASN A 157 -11.62 2.64 12.33
C ASN A 157 -11.33 3.09 13.80
N PRO A 158 -10.96 2.19 14.73
CA PRO A 158 -10.68 2.54 16.13
C PRO A 158 -9.26 3.10 16.33
N ILE A 159 -8.87 4.12 15.54
CA ILE A 159 -7.49 4.63 15.47
C ILE A 159 -6.95 5.06 16.84
N ALA A 160 -7.72 5.83 17.61
CA ALA A 160 -7.30 6.28 18.94
C ALA A 160 -6.96 5.11 19.89
N HIS A 161 -7.67 3.99 19.76
CA HIS A 161 -7.39 2.80 20.55
C HIS A 161 -6.13 2.06 20.06
N LEU A 162 -5.96 1.90 18.75
CA LEU A 162 -4.80 1.20 18.17
C LEU A 162 -3.48 1.94 18.39
N LEU A 163 -3.54 3.27 18.52
CA LEU A 163 -2.37 4.13 18.79
C LEU A 163 -2.18 4.46 20.27
N ASP A 164 -3.04 3.93 21.16
CA ASP A 164 -2.96 4.16 22.59
C ASP A 164 -1.76 3.44 23.21
N LYS A 165 -0.98 4.15 24.03
CA LYS A 165 0.23 3.57 24.66
C LYS A 165 -0.10 2.54 25.75
N ASP A 166 -1.24 2.67 26.43
CA ASP A 166 -1.68 1.67 27.41
C ASP A 166 -2.14 0.39 26.70
N TYR A 167 -2.77 0.50 25.54
CA TYR A 167 -3.06 -0.65 24.68
C TYR A 167 -1.78 -1.33 24.21
N ALA A 168 -0.78 -0.57 23.74
CA ALA A 168 0.53 -1.14 23.39
C ALA A 168 1.21 -1.82 24.58
N ALA A 169 1.05 -1.32 25.80
CA ALA A 169 1.54 -1.98 27.01
C ALA A 169 0.84 -3.32 27.29
N LYS A 170 -0.48 -3.42 27.04
CA LYS A 170 -1.23 -4.69 27.13
C LYS A 170 -0.72 -5.71 26.11
N LEU A 171 -0.46 -5.28 24.88
CA LEU A 171 0.11 -6.14 23.84
C LEU A 171 1.49 -6.64 24.25
N ARG A 172 2.37 -5.76 24.74
CA ARG A 172 3.67 -6.15 25.29
C ARG A 172 3.58 -7.17 26.42
N ALA A 173 2.62 -7.02 27.32
CA ALA A 173 2.43 -7.96 28.44
C ALA A 173 2.02 -9.37 27.97
N ALA A 174 1.46 -9.49 26.76
CA ALA A 174 1.12 -10.78 26.14
C ALA A 174 2.32 -11.44 25.42
N ILE A 175 3.41 -10.71 25.18
CA ILE A 175 4.59 -11.21 24.48
C ILE A 175 5.48 -11.98 25.48
N ASP A 176 5.60 -13.29 25.28
CA ASP A 176 6.57 -14.11 25.98
C ASP A 176 7.98 -13.84 25.40
N PRO A 177 8.96 -13.36 26.19
CA PRO A 177 10.28 -13.03 25.67
C PRO A 177 11.09 -14.24 25.19
N GLN A 178 10.71 -15.47 25.56
CA GLN A 178 11.44 -16.71 25.27
C GLN A 178 10.68 -17.66 24.33
N LYS A 179 9.45 -17.29 23.92
CA LYS A 179 8.61 -18.15 23.08
C LYS A 179 7.83 -17.33 22.06
N ALA A 180 7.92 -17.71 20.79
CA ALA A 180 7.10 -17.11 19.76
C ALA A 180 5.60 -17.38 19.99
N GLY A 181 4.78 -16.36 19.80
CA GLY A 181 3.33 -16.50 19.81
C GLY A 181 2.81 -17.38 18.66
N ASP A 182 1.63 -17.95 18.86
CA ASP A 182 0.94 -18.74 17.85
C ASP A 182 -0.07 -17.88 17.08
N SER A 183 0.22 -17.57 15.82
CA SER A 183 -0.68 -16.78 14.96
C SER A 183 -2.07 -17.40 14.82
N GLN A 184 -2.20 -18.74 14.84
CA GLN A 184 -3.50 -19.41 14.72
C GLN A 184 -4.34 -19.22 15.98
N ALA A 185 -3.70 -19.24 17.16
CA ALA A 185 -4.34 -18.99 18.44
C ALA A 185 -4.73 -17.52 18.62
N ILE A 186 -4.00 -16.58 18.00
CA ILE A 186 -4.27 -15.14 18.13
C ILE A 186 -5.42 -14.69 17.23
N LYS A 187 -5.56 -15.22 16.00
CA LYS A 187 -6.79 -15.06 15.19
C LYS A 187 -6.88 -16.11 14.06
N PRO A 188 -7.94 -16.94 14.01
CA PRO A 188 -8.17 -17.81 12.87
C PRO A 188 -8.71 -17.04 11.66
N GLY A 189 -8.05 -17.19 10.51
CA GLY A 189 -8.66 -17.06 9.19
C GLY A 189 -8.85 -15.65 8.65
N VAL A 190 -7.81 -15.12 8.00
CA VAL A 190 -7.88 -14.57 6.62
C VAL A 190 -6.47 -14.70 6.05
N SER A 191 -6.28 -15.41 4.94
CA SER A 191 -5.00 -15.37 4.22
C SER A 191 -4.82 -13.97 3.64
N PRO A 192 -3.72 -13.25 3.94
CA PRO A 192 -3.49 -11.95 3.33
C PRO A 192 -3.37 -12.10 1.81
N HIS A 193 -4.08 -11.24 1.08
CA HIS A 193 -3.83 -11.00 -0.34
C HIS A 193 -3.20 -9.61 -0.46
N GLU A 194 -1.89 -9.56 -0.64
CA GLU A 194 -1.15 -8.33 -0.90
C GLU A 194 -0.46 -8.40 -2.26
N GLY A 195 -0.39 -7.26 -2.94
CA GLY A 195 0.39 -7.14 -4.16
C GLY A 195 1.88 -7.20 -3.85
N ASN A 196 2.67 -7.80 -4.76
CA ASN A 196 4.09 -8.04 -4.51
C ASN A 196 4.99 -6.82 -4.74
N ASN A 197 4.50 -5.75 -5.38
CA ASN A 197 5.34 -4.64 -5.81
C ASN A 197 4.59 -3.30 -5.82
N THR A 198 5.24 -2.26 -5.30
CA THR A 198 4.90 -0.85 -5.51
C THR A 198 6.19 -0.08 -5.80
N THR A 199 6.11 1.19 -6.20
CA THR A 199 7.27 2.09 -6.33
C THR A 199 7.15 3.21 -5.31
N HIS A 200 8.25 3.53 -4.63
CA HIS A 200 8.36 4.67 -3.72
C HIS A 200 9.52 5.57 -4.17
N TYR A 201 9.30 6.88 -4.17
CA TYR A 201 10.33 7.88 -4.39
C TYR A 201 10.08 9.06 -3.46
N SER A 202 11.15 9.70 -3.02
CA SER A 202 11.11 10.91 -2.17
C SER A 202 11.89 12.01 -2.85
N ILE A 203 11.34 13.22 -2.83
CA ILE A 203 11.96 14.43 -3.39
C ILE A 203 12.08 15.43 -2.25
N VAL A 204 13.27 16.00 -2.09
CA VAL A 204 13.52 17.15 -1.20
C VAL A 204 14.04 18.26 -2.09
N ASP A 205 13.44 19.44 -1.99
CA ASP A 205 13.92 20.62 -2.69
C ASP A 205 14.56 21.62 -1.72
N LYS A 206 14.98 22.77 -2.25
CA LYS A 206 15.73 23.78 -1.47
C LYS A 206 14.88 24.54 -0.44
N TRP A 207 13.56 24.37 -0.45
CA TRP A 207 12.63 25.07 0.42
C TRP A 207 12.17 24.25 1.62
N GLY A 208 12.64 23.01 1.74
CA GLY A 208 12.20 22.06 2.78
C GLY A 208 10.87 21.42 2.44
#